data_AF-A0A6A7ANG4-F1
#
_entry.id   AF-A0A6A7ANG4-F1
#
_cell.length_a   1.000
_cell.length_b   1.000
_cell.length_c   1.000
_cell.angle_alpha   90.00
_cell.angle_beta   90.00
_cell.angle_gamma   90.00
#
_symmetry.space_group_name_H-M   'P 1'
#
loop_
_entity.id
_entity.type
_entity.pdbx_description
1 polymer ?
#
loop_
_entity_poly.entity_id
_entity_poly.type
_entity_poly.pdbx_seq_one_letter_code
_entity_poly.pdbx_strand_id
1 'polypeptide(L)'
;MDSTSNQPTGAEKGPGITKPAPHKDFIHSNPPRPPTYRKFTVFTAGSIEMGAAVNWQRLMVTQLSHLPITVCNPRKGKWDQSITQQATDKFFKQQVDWELDALEQADVICFFFDTETKTPVSLFELGLWSASDKVVVCCGEKYWKAGNVQLTIKCVEKFEQLVPLVEEMLIEKGMKLDKGNLIGKNIHVPKEKPKKKTQLEAEKAQLEAENAQLKAENADLQEEVCGLLAKATKD
;
A
#
# COMPACT_ATOMS: atom_id res chain seq x y z
N MET A 1 23.05 -67.13 0.63
CA MET A 1 21.90 -66.22 0.85
C MET A 1 22.50 -64.84 0.96
N ASP A 2 22.56 -64.15 -0.18
CA ASP A 2 23.03 -62.77 -0.30
C ASP A 2 22.09 -61.84 0.46
N SER A 3 22.66 -60.86 1.16
CA SER A 3 21.91 -59.74 1.74
C SER A 3 22.67 -58.47 1.41
N THR A 4 22.48 -58.03 0.17
CA THR A 4 23.01 -56.78 -0.35
C THR A 4 22.20 -55.61 0.21
N SER A 5 22.93 -54.78 0.96
CA SER A 5 22.58 -53.40 1.33
C SER A 5 22.03 -52.63 0.12
N ASN A 6 20.88 -51.96 0.29
CA ASN A 6 20.39 -50.97 -0.66
C ASN A 6 20.00 -49.70 0.09
N GLN A 7 20.95 -48.77 0.21
CA GLN A 7 20.67 -47.36 0.50
C GLN A 7 20.29 -46.66 -0.81
N PRO A 8 19.22 -45.85 -0.87
CA PRO A 8 18.95 -45.03 -2.03
C PRO A 8 19.86 -43.79 -2.00
N THR A 9 20.94 -43.84 -2.77
CA THR A 9 21.73 -42.67 -3.18
C THR A 9 21.08 -41.99 -4.38
N GLY A 10 20.91 -40.67 -4.32
CA GLY A 10 20.69 -39.85 -5.52
C GLY A 10 19.47 -38.94 -5.46
N ALA A 11 19.49 -37.90 -4.63
CA ALA A 11 18.69 -36.72 -4.91
C ALA A 11 19.40 -35.94 -6.04
N GLU A 12 18.96 -36.16 -7.29
CA GLU A 12 19.33 -35.30 -8.41
C GLU A 12 18.86 -33.87 -8.11
N LYS A 13 19.82 -32.98 -7.84
CA LYS A 13 19.58 -31.54 -7.85
C LYS A 13 19.35 -31.13 -9.29
N GLY A 14 18.09 -30.90 -9.64
CA GLY A 14 17.73 -30.20 -10.87
C GLY A 14 18.48 -28.86 -10.99
N PRO A 15 18.64 -28.32 -12.20
CA PRO A 15 19.46 -27.15 -12.45
C PRO A 15 18.98 -26.00 -11.56
N GLY A 16 19.86 -25.56 -10.67
CA GLY A 16 19.60 -24.45 -9.76
C GLY A 16 19.40 -23.19 -10.57
N ILE A 17 18.13 -22.83 -10.82
CA ILE A 17 17.76 -21.51 -11.29
C ILE A 17 18.15 -20.56 -10.17
N THR A 18 19.36 -20.00 -10.26
CA THR A 18 19.80 -18.92 -9.37
C THR A 18 18.87 -17.75 -9.61
N LYS A 19 17.93 -17.54 -8.69
CA LYS A 19 17.01 -16.41 -8.74
C LYS A 19 17.84 -15.12 -8.79
N PRO A 20 17.52 -14.17 -9.69
CA PRO A 20 18.25 -12.90 -9.77
C PRO A 20 18.30 -12.24 -8.39
N ALA A 21 19.44 -11.65 -8.05
CA ALA A 21 19.55 -10.87 -6.83
C ALA A 21 18.53 -9.71 -6.87
N PRO A 22 17.89 -9.35 -5.75
CA PRO A 22 17.01 -8.18 -5.69
C PRO A 22 17.71 -6.92 -6.17
N HIS A 23 16.93 -5.99 -6.74
CA HIS A 23 17.41 -4.67 -7.11
C HIS A 23 17.96 -3.95 -5.87
N LYS A 24 19.07 -3.21 -6.00
CA LYS A 24 19.73 -2.52 -4.88
C LYS A 24 18.82 -1.57 -4.09
N ASP A 25 17.82 -1.00 -4.76
CA ASP A 25 16.85 -0.06 -4.19
C ASP A 25 15.55 -0.73 -3.73
N PHE A 26 15.41 -2.05 -3.93
CA PHE A 26 14.25 -2.80 -3.49
C PHE A 26 14.18 -2.87 -1.96
N ILE A 27 13.00 -2.65 -1.40
CA ILE A 27 12.75 -2.75 0.03
C ILE A 27 11.59 -3.71 0.27
N HIS A 28 11.82 -4.71 1.12
CA HIS A 28 10.76 -5.52 1.72
C HIS A 28 10.48 -5.00 3.13
N SER A 29 9.35 -4.29 3.31
CA SER A 29 8.90 -3.74 4.58
C SER A 29 7.89 -4.67 5.25
N ASN A 30 8.11 -5.01 6.53
CA ASN A 30 7.19 -5.81 7.35
C ASN A 30 7.02 -5.19 8.74
N PRO A 31 5.84 -5.36 9.38
CA PRO A 31 5.65 -4.98 10.78
C PRO A 31 6.52 -5.86 11.70
N PRO A 32 6.86 -5.38 12.92
CA PRO A 32 6.36 -4.16 13.57
C PRO A 32 7.17 -2.90 13.25
N ARG A 33 8.22 -2.99 12.41
CA ARG A 33 9.03 -1.80 12.07
C ARG A 33 8.21 -0.86 11.18
N PRO A 34 8.29 0.46 11.39
CA PRO A 34 7.68 1.42 10.47
C PRO A 34 8.09 1.12 9.02
N PRO A 35 7.17 1.19 8.05
CA PRO A 35 7.51 0.94 6.66
C PRO A 35 8.54 1.97 6.16
N THR A 36 9.49 1.52 5.35
CA THR A 36 10.37 2.42 4.60
C THR A 36 9.86 2.52 3.17
N TYR A 37 9.55 3.73 2.72
CA TYR A 37 8.94 3.97 1.42
C TYR A 37 9.95 4.43 0.36
N ARG A 38 9.75 3.93 -0.85
CA ARG A 38 10.36 4.43 -2.10
C ARG A 38 9.37 5.31 -2.84
N LYS A 39 9.79 5.89 -3.97
CA LYS A 39 8.89 6.69 -4.83
C LYS A 39 7.66 5.88 -5.25
N PHE A 40 7.84 4.59 -5.51
CA PHE A 40 6.78 3.65 -5.79
C PHE A 40 6.71 2.59 -4.69
N THR A 41 5.50 2.39 -4.16
CA THR A 41 5.21 1.44 -3.08
C THR A 41 4.02 0.56 -3.45
N VAL A 42 4.19 -0.75 -3.27
CA VAL A 42 3.13 -1.76 -3.41
C VAL A 42 2.75 -2.30 -2.03
N PHE A 43 1.45 -2.38 -1.72
CA PHE A 43 0.94 -3.03 -0.52
C PHE A 43 0.29 -4.38 -0.88
N THR A 44 0.64 -5.46 -0.16
CA THR A 44 0.10 -6.81 -0.39
C THR A 44 -1.08 -7.11 0.55
N ALA A 45 -2.27 -6.62 0.21
CA ALA A 45 -3.52 -6.84 0.93
C ALA A 45 -4.18 -8.18 0.58
N GLY A 46 -5.05 -8.71 1.45
CA GLY A 46 -5.76 -9.96 1.20
C GLY A 46 -5.40 -11.06 2.18
N SER A 47 -5.57 -12.32 1.75
CA SER A 47 -5.60 -13.49 2.63
C SER A 47 -4.34 -13.64 3.49
N ILE A 48 -4.53 -13.50 4.80
CA ILE A 48 -3.56 -13.79 5.88
C ILE A 48 -4.32 -14.56 6.95
N GLU A 49 -4.54 -15.85 6.71
CA GLU A 49 -5.27 -16.70 7.65
C GLU A 49 -4.33 -17.78 8.15
N MET A 50 -3.50 -17.42 9.15
CA MET A 50 -2.78 -18.26 10.13
C MET A 50 -2.50 -19.75 9.80
N GLY A 51 -2.08 -20.07 8.58
CA GLY A 51 -1.75 -21.42 8.12
C GLY A 51 -2.73 -22.02 7.10
N ALA A 52 -3.95 -21.49 6.97
CA ALA A 52 -4.89 -21.81 5.90
C ALA A 52 -4.55 -21.10 4.58
N ALA A 53 -4.13 -19.84 4.65
CA ALA A 53 -3.74 -19.06 3.47
C ALA A 53 -2.32 -19.41 2.97
N VAL A 54 -2.18 -19.64 1.66
CA VAL A 54 -0.87 -19.76 1.02
C VAL A 54 -0.03 -18.50 1.29
N ASN A 55 1.30 -18.64 1.37
CA ASN A 55 2.21 -17.50 1.61
C ASN A 55 2.50 -16.71 0.32
N TRP A 56 1.43 -16.22 -0.31
CA TRP A 56 1.47 -15.49 -1.56
C TRP A 56 2.19 -14.14 -1.43
N GLN A 57 2.16 -13.50 -0.25
CA GLN A 57 2.87 -12.23 -0.05
C GLN A 57 4.37 -12.40 -0.26
N ARG A 58 4.96 -13.50 0.22
CA ARG A 58 6.38 -13.80 0.00
C ARG A 58 6.68 -14.06 -1.48
N LEU A 59 5.75 -14.69 -2.20
CA LEU A 59 5.87 -14.89 -3.63
C LEU A 59 5.78 -13.55 -4.39
N MET A 60 4.85 -12.66 -4.03
CA MET A 60 4.74 -11.33 -4.65
C MET A 60 5.99 -10.48 -4.40
N VAL A 61 6.48 -10.41 -3.14
CA VAL A 61 7.76 -9.75 -2.79
C VAL A 61 8.90 -10.24 -3.66
N THR A 62 8.94 -11.56 -3.90
CA THR A 62 9.96 -12.19 -4.71
C THR A 62 9.83 -11.81 -6.18
N GLN A 63 8.62 -11.87 -6.74
CA GLN A 63 8.36 -11.56 -8.14
C GLN A 63 8.69 -10.10 -8.45
N LEU A 64 8.40 -9.18 -7.53
CA LEU A 64 8.66 -7.75 -7.68
C LEU A 64 10.08 -7.33 -7.24
N SER A 65 10.91 -8.25 -6.74
CA SER A 65 12.23 -7.93 -6.16
C SER A 65 13.24 -7.34 -7.14
N HIS A 66 12.99 -7.48 -8.44
CA HIS A 66 13.79 -6.92 -9.51
C HIS A 66 13.53 -5.42 -9.75
N LEU A 67 12.54 -4.83 -9.09
CA LEU A 67 12.14 -3.43 -9.25
C LEU A 67 12.71 -2.53 -8.13
N PRO A 68 12.97 -1.23 -8.41
CA PRO A 68 13.47 -0.26 -7.43
C PRO A 68 12.37 0.30 -6.50
N ILE A 69 11.56 -0.57 -5.90
CA ILE A 69 10.33 -0.19 -5.16
C ILE A 69 10.33 -0.65 -3.70
N THR A 70 9.37 -0.17 -2.92
CA THR A 70 9.01 -0.79 -1.64
C THR A 70 7.85 -1.75 -1.85
N VAL A 71 7.93 -2.93 -1.25
CA VAL A 71 6.79 -3.83 -1.04
C VAL A 71 6.49 -3.90 0.47
N CYS A 72 5.34 -3.36 0.85
CA CYS A 72 4.78 -3.44 2.20
C CYS A 72 3.99 -4.75 2.34
N ASN A 73 4.51 -5.65 3.16
CA ASN A 73 3.93 -6.95 3.42
C ASN A 73 3.44 -7.04 4.88
N PRO A 74 2.12 -7.03 5.13
CA PRO A 74 1.57 -7.05 6.48
C PRO A 74 1.71 -8.41 7.19
N ARG A 75 1.97 -9.50 6.46
CA ARG A 75 2.08 -10.86 7.05
C ARG A 75 3.33 -10.98 7.92
N LYS A 76 3.11 -11.09 9.24
CA LYS A 76 4.15 -11.43 10.22
C LYS A 76 4.56 -12.90 10.08
N GLY A 77 5.82 -13.19 10.43
CA GLY A 77 6.35 -14.55 10.43
C GLY A 77 5.73 -15.43 11.52
N LYS A 78 6.01 -15.13 12.79
CA LYS A 78 5.38 -15.79 13.95
C LYS A 78 4.35 -14.85 14.54
N TRP A 79 3.12 -15.33 14.68
CA TRP A 79 2.07 -14.63 15.41
C TRP A 79 2.13 -15.01 16.88
N ASP A 80 1.98 -14.01 17.74
CA ASP A 80 1.87 -14.23 19.16
C ASP A 80 0.40 -14.50 19.51
N GLN A 81 0.12 -15.72 19.99
CA GLN A 81 -1.23 -16.17 20.31
C GLN A 81 -1.85 -15.41 21.50
N SER A 82 -1.06 -14.66 22.28
CA SER A 82 -1.60 -13.81 23.34
C SER A 82 -2.23 -12.51 22.83
N ILE A 83 -2.00 -12.13 21.57
CA ILE A 83 -2.56 -10.90 20.99
C ILE A 83 -4.06 -11.12 20.76
N THR A 84 -4.87 -10.28 21.41
CA THR A 84 -6.32 -10.29 21.25
C THR A 84 -6.74 -9.33 20.14
N GLN A 85 -7.76 -9.68 19.35
CA GLN A 85 -8.32 -8.80 18.31
C GLN A 85 -9.25 -7.73 18.91
N GLN A 86 -8.82 -7.11 20.00
CA GLN A 86 -9.56 -6.05 20.70
C GLN A 86 -8.87 -4.71 20.48
N ALA A 87 -9.64 -3.65 20.27
CA ALA A 87 -9.10 -2.31 20.01
C ALA A 87 -8.22 -1.76 21.15
N THR A 88 -8.38 -2.29 22.37
CA THR A 88 -7.58 -1.94 23.55
C THR A 88 -6.24 -2.67 23.62
N ASP A 89 -6.03 -3.73 22.83
CA ASP A 89 -4.77 -4.46 22.74
C ASP A 89 -3.76 -3.64 21.93
N LYS A 90 -2.65 -3.27 22.58
CA LYS A 90 -1.64 -2.39 22.00
C LYS A 90 -0.95 -3.01 20.79
N PHE A 91 -0.73 -4.33 20.78
CA PHE A 91 -0.02 -5.01 19.69
C PHE A 91 -0.94 -5.24 18.49
N PHE A 92 -2.21 -5.53 18.75
CA PHE A 92 -3.23 -5.56 17.71
C PHE A 92 -3.41 -4.18 17.09
N LYS A 93 -3.57 -3.14 17.91
CA LYS A 93 -3.66 -1.76 17.43
C LYS A 93 -2.43 -1.35 16.60
N GLN A 94 -1.22 -1.68 17.05
CA GLN A 94 -0.01 -1.39 16.29
C GLN A 94 0.00 -2.07 14.91
N GLN A 95 -0.50 -3.31 14.80
CA GLN A 95 -0.61 -3.99 13.50
C GLN A 95 -1.60 -3.26 12.59
N VAL A 96 -2.80 -2.95 13.10
CA VAL A 96 -3.85 -2.29 12.32
C VAL A 96 -3.43 -0.90 11.88
N ASP A 97 -2.80 -0.12 12.77
CA ASP A 97 -2.28 1.21 12.43
C ASP A 97 -1.19 1.11 11.34
N TRP A 98 -0.29 0.13 11.43
CA TRP A 98 0.73 -0.12 10.40
C TRP A 98 0.11 -0.45 9.04
N GLU A 99 -0.91 -1.30 9.01
CA GLU A 99 -1.63 -1.68 7.79
C GLU A 99 -2.34 -0.48 7.16
N LEU A 100 -3.07 0.29 7.95
CA LEU A 100 -3.78 1.48 7.50
C LEU A 100 -2.83 2.55 6.95
N ASP A 101 -1.74 2.86 7.67
CA ASP A 101 -0.74 3.84 7.21
C ASP A 101 -0.07 3.37 5.90
N ALA A 102 0.26 2.07 5.78
CA ALA A 102 0.89 1.55 4.58
C ALA A 102 -0.05 1.49 3.38
N LEU A 103 -1.34 1.19 3.58
CA LEU A 103 -2.39 1.27 2.56
C LEU A 103 -2.52 2.71 2.02
N GLU A 104 -2.51 3.71 2.90
CA GLU A 104 -2.58 5.12 2.52
C GLU A 104 -1.39 5.55 1.65
N GLN A 105 -0.18 5.15 2.05
CA GLN A 105 1.06 5.52 1.37
C GLN A 105 1.34 4.72 0.09
N ALA A 106 0.64 3.62 -0.14
CA ALA A 106 0.81 2.81 -1.35
C ALA A 106 0.44 3.56 -2.64
N ASP A 107 1.15 3.24 -3.71
CA ASP A 107 0.81 3.62 -5.09
C ASP A 107 -0.04 2.55 -5.75
N VAL A 108 0.20 1.29 -5.40
CA VAL A 108 -0.58 0.12 -5.83
C VAL A 108 -0.93 -0.75 -4.62
N ILE A 109 -2.18 -1.16 -4.52
CA ILE A 109 -2.67 -2.10 -3.51
C ILE A 109 -3.10 -3.36 -4.26
N CYS A 110 -2.34 -4.44 -4.09
CA CYS A 110 -2.70 -5.72 -4.69
C CYS A 110 -3.47 -6.57 -3.67
N PHE A 111 -4.71 -6.93 -4.02
CA PHE A 111 -5.53 -7.84 -3.24
C PHE A 111 -5.44 -9.25 -3.81
N PHE A 112 -5.15 -10.23 -2.96
CA PHE A 112 -5.27 -11.64 -3.31
C PHE A 112 -6.24 -12.34 -2.35
N PHE A 113 -7.30 -12.92 -2.92
CA PHE A 113 -8.29 -13.70 -2.17
C PHE A 113 -8.08 -15.20 -2.40
N ASP A 114 -7.51 -15.86 -1.41
CA ASP A 114 -7.34 -17.30 -1.35
C ASP A 114 -8.69 -18.01 -1.17
N THR A 115 -8.95 -19.04 -1.96
CA THR A 115 -10.22 -19.77 -2.00
C THR A 115 -10.52 -20.50 -0.70
N GLU A 116 -9.47 -20.85 0.06
CA GLU A 116 -9.58 -21.57 1.33
C GLU A 116 -9.80 -20.65 2.54
N THR A 117 -9.96 -19.33 2.30
CA THR A 117 -10.01 -18.31 3.36
C THR A 117 -11.29 -17.49 3.32
N LYS A 118 -11.63 -16.86 4.45
CA LYS A 118 -12.77 -15.93 4.51
C LYS A 118 -12.38 -14.47 4.33
N THR A 119 -11.20 -14.08 4.83
CA THR A 119 -10.57 -12.75 4.68
C THR A 119 -11.54 -11.55 4.77
N PRO A 120 -12.33 -11.43 5.87
CA PRO A 120 -13.33 -10.36 6.00
C PRO A 120 -12.70 -8.96 6.10
N VAL A 121 -11.55 -8.83 6.76
CA VAL A 121 -10.85 -7.54 6.89
C VAL A 121 -10.45 -7.01 5.52
N SER A 122 -9.92 -7.84 4.62
CA SER A 122 -9.54 -7.35 3.29
C SER A 122 -10.72 -7.08 2.36
N LEU A 123 -11.90 -7.63 2.61
CA LEU A 123 -13.12 -7.15 1.93
C LEU A 123 -13.47 -5.73 2.38
N PHE A 124 -13.26 -5.40 3.66
CA PHE A 124 -13.45 -4.04 4.18
C PHE A 124 -12.41 -3.07 3.61
N GLU A 125 -11.14 -3.47 3.59
CA GLU A 125 -10.05 -2.69 2.95
C GLU A 125 -10.31 -2.48 1.46
N LEU A 126 -10.79 -3.52 0.74
CA LEU A 126 -11.16 -3.39 -0.67
C LEU A 126 -12.26 -2.35 -0.87
N GLY A 127 -13.30 -2.39 -0.04
CA GLY A 127 -14.35 -1.36 -0.04
C GLY A 127 -13.78 0.04 0.14
N LEU A 128 -12.91 0.23 1.16
CA LEU A 128 -12.26 1.50 1.47
C LEU A 128 -11.44 2.07 0.30
N TRP A 129 -10.75 1.21 -0.46
CA TRP A 129 -9.82 1.63 -1.53
C TRP A 129 -10.34 1.46 -2.95
N SER A 130 -11.52 0.86 -3.15
CA SER A 130 -12.10 0.55 -4.46
C SER A 130 -12.17 1.74 -5.44
N ALA A 131 -12.39 2.95 -4.94
CA ALA A 131 -12.48 4.18 -5.75
C ALA A 131 -11.16 4.97 -5.85
N SER A 132 -10.02 4.40 -5.42
CA SER A 132 -8.75 5.13 -5.31
C SER A 132 -7.86 5.09 -6.56
N ASP A 133 -8.24 4.35 -7.59
CA ASP A 133 -7.42 4.03 -8.78
C ASP A 133 -6.06 3.39 -8.44
N LYS A 134 -5.89 2.80 -7.26
CA LYS A 134 -4.66 2.10 -6.84
C LYS A 134 -4.80 0.58 -6.81
N VAL A 135 -6.01 0.07 -7.00
CA VAL A 135 -6.35 -1.31 -6.64
C VAL A 135 -6.21 -2.24 -7.83
N VAL A 136 -5.51 -3.36 -7.63
CA VAL A 136 -5.52 -4.52 -8.52
C VAL A 136 -5.91 -5.77 -7.72
N VAL A 137 -6.75 -6.64 -8.29
CA VAL A 137 -7.37 -7.73 -7.54
C VAL A 137 -7.19 -9.07 -8.24
N CYS A 138 -6.80 -10.09 -7.48
CA CYS A 138 -6.88 -11.49 -7.84
C CYS A 138 -7.97 -12.17 -7.00
N CYS A 139 -9.04 -12.62 -7.65
CA CYS A 139 -10.16 -13.31 -7.03
C CYS A 139 -10.69 -14.37 -7.98
N GLY A 140 -10.32 -15.62 -7.73
CA GLY A 140 -10.85 -16.76 -8.49
C GLY A 140 -12.30 -17.07 -8.11
N GLU A 141 -13.05 -17.69 -9.03
CA GLU A 141 -14.49 -17.99 -8.86
C GLU A 141 -14.83 -18.81 -7.62
N LYS A 142 -13.88 -19.62 -7.13
CA LYS A 142 -14.05 -20.47 -5.94
C LYS A 142 -14.01 -19.70 -4.63
N TYR A 143 -13.58 -18.44 -4.62
CA TYR A 143 -13.64 -17.63 -3.41
C TYR A 143 -15.11 -17.41 -3.01
N TRP A 144 -15.44 -17.61 -1.73
CA TRP A 144 -16.84 -17.64 -1.27
C TRP A 144 -17.63 -16.33 -1.47
N LYS A 145 -16.94 -15.21 -1.74
CA LYS A 145 -17.54 -13.92 -2.12
C LYS A 145 -17.10 -13.42 -3.51
N ALA A 146 -16.62 -14.31 -4.38
CA ALA A 146 -16.10 -13.95 -5.71
C ALA A 146 -17.07 -13.05 -6.50
N GLY A 147 -18.34 -13.41 -6.58
CA GLY A 147 -19.35 -12.60 -7.29
C GLY A 147 -19.50 -11.18 -6.74
N ASN A 148 -19.31 -10.96 -5.43
CA ASN A 148 -19.39 -9.60 -4.85
C ASN A 148 -18.15 -8.79 -5.26
N VAL A 149 -16.98 -9.41 -5.24
CA VAL A 149 -15.72 -8.78 -5.65
C VAL A 149 -15.77 -8.44 -7.14
N GLN A 150 -16.12 -9.40 -7.99
CA GLN A 150 -16.18 -9.26 -9.46
C GLN A 150 -17.18 -8.21 -9.92
N LEU A 151 -18.32 -8.05 -9.23
CA LEU A 151 -19.29 -6.99 -9.53
C LEU A 151 -18.82 -5.61 -9.07
N THR A 152 -17.94 -5.54 -8.07
CA THR A 152 -17.45 -4.27 -7.50
C THR A 152 -16.22 -3.76 -8.26
N ILE A 153 -15.32 -4.65 -8.66
CA ILE A 153 -14.04 -4.30 -9.27
C ILE A 153 -13.59 -5.40 -10.24
N LYS A 154 -12.94 -4.98 -11.35
CA LYS A 154 -12.31 -5.92 -12.27
C LYS A 154 -11.20 -6.69 -11.55
N CYS A 155 -11.18 -8.01 -11.72
CA CYS A 155 -10.17 -8.86 -11.12
C CYS A 155 -9.67 -9.92 -12.12
N VAL A 156 -8.47 -10.43 -11.86
CA VAL A 156 -7.95 -11.65 -12.48
C VAL A 156 -8.24 -12.86 -11.59
N GLU A 157 -8.19 -14.05 -12.16
CA GLU A 157 -8.54 -15.27 -11.42
C GLU A 157 -7.33 -15.98 -10.81
N LYS A 158 -6.15 -15.77 -11.41
CA LYS A 158 -4.92 -16.50 -11.04
C LYS A 158 -3.83 -15.55 -10.58
N PHE A 159 -3.02 -16.02 -9.62
CA PHE A 159 -1.93 -15.24 -9.04
C PHE A 159 -0.90 -14.80 -10.11
N GLU A 160 -0.63 -15.65 -11.10
CA GLU A 160 0.33 -15.38 -12.17
C GLU A 160 -0.09 -14.17 -13.02
N GLN A 161 -1.38 -13.85 -13.07
CA GLN A 161 -1.92 -12.69 -13.77
C GLN A 161 -1.89 -11.43 -12.89
N LEU A 162 -1.81 -11.57 -11.57
CA LEU A 162 -1.77 -10.44 -10.65
C LEU A 162 -0.44 -9.69 -10.73
N VAL A 163 0.66 -10.42 -10.88
CA VAL A 163 2.02 -9.83 -10.96
C VAL A 163 2.15 -8.84 -12.12
N PRO A 164 1.87 -9.20 -13.39
CA PRO A 164 1.95 -8.25 -14.48
C PRO A 164 0.98 -7.08 -14.32
N LEU A 165 -0.22 -7.27 -13.76
CA LEU A 165 -1.13 -6.15 -13.47
C LEU A 165 -0.56 -5.16 -12.46
N VAL A 166 0.17 -5.61 -11.44
CA VAL A 166 0.87 -4.71 -10.51
C VAL A 166 1.92 -3.89 -11.26
N GLU A 167 2.70 -4.52 -12.14
CA GLU A 167 3.73 -3.84 -12.92
C GLU A 167 3.15 -2.84 -13.93
N GLU A 168 2.07 -3.21 -14.62
CA GLU A 168 1.31 -2.34 -15.52
C GLU A 168 0.78 -1.11 -14.76
N MET A 169 0.14 -1.31 -13.61
CA MET A 169 -0.33 -0.21 -12.76
C MET A 169 0.82 0.69 -12.30
N LEU A 170 1.99 0.14 -11.95
CA LEU A 170 3.16 0.95 -11.60
C LEU A 170 3.62 1.82 -12.79
N ILE A 171 3.61 1.29 -14.01
CA ILE A 171 3.93 2.02 -15.24
C ILE A 171 2.89 3.14 -15.48
N GLU A 172 1.60 2.85 -15.32
CA GLU A 172 0.51 3.83 -15.41
C GLU A 172 0.67 4.97 -14.37
N LYS A 173 1.14 4.66 -13.17
CA LYS A 173 1.52 5.65 -12.14
C LYS A 173 2.81 6.41 -12.47
N GLY A 174 3.42 6.16 -13.63
CA GLY A 174 4.56 6.91 -14.15
C GLY A 174 5.92 6.30 -13.81
N MET A 175 5.98 5.03 -13.41
CA MET A 175 7.25 4.33 -13.26
C MET A 175 7.91 4.14 -14.62
N LYS A 176 9.15 4.62 -14.76
CA LYS A 176 9.98 4.45 -15.95
C LYS A 176 11.34 3.94 -15.53
N LEU A 177 11.82 2.89 -16.21
CA LEU A 177 13.08 2.24 -15.88
C LEU A 177 14.07 2.37 -17.04
N ASP A 178 15.34 2.61 -16.71
CA ASP A 178 16.49 2.45 -17.61
C ASP A 178 17.41 1.36 -17.03
N LYS A 179 17.59 0.27 -17.78
CA LYS A 179 18.38 -0.91 -17.35
C LYS A 179 18.02 -1.37 -15.92
N GLY A 180 16.72 -1.39 -15.61
CA GLY A 180 16.17 -1.79 -14.30
C GLY A 180 16.20 -0.72 -13.20
N ASN A 181 16.87 0.42 -13.41
CA ASN A 181 16.93 1.51 -12.44
C ASN A 181 15.84 2.55 -12.71
N LEU A 182 15.32 3.19 -11.66
CA LEU A 182 14.31 4.23 -11.81
C LEU A 182 14.88 5.48 -12.48
N ILE A 183 14.18 6.01 -13.49
CA ILE A 183 14.51 7.30 -14.08
C ILE A 183 14.06 8.42 -13.12
N GLY A 184 15.03 9.14 -12.56
CA GLY A 184 14.83 10.25 -11.62
C GLY A 184 15.01 9.87 -10.15
N LYS A 185 14.62 10.76 -9.23
CA LYS A 185 14.78 10.54 -7.79
C LYS A 185 13.85 9.44 -7.29
N ASN A 186 14.39 8.48 -6.54
CA ASN A 186 13.63 7.43 -5.88
C ASN A 186 13.29 7.81 -4.42
N ILE A 187 12.57 8.92 -4.26
CA ILE A 187 12.23 9.49 -2.96
C ILE A 187 10.72 9.45 -2.80
N HIS A 188 10.27 8.95 -1.65
CA HIS A 188 8.86 8.94 -1.28
C HIS A 188 8.35 10.36 -1.03
N VAL A 189 7.16 10.66 -1.55
CA VAL A 189 6.39 11.84 -1.19
C VAL A 189 5.21 11.37 -0.35
N PRO A 190 5.08 11.80 0.92
CA PRO A 190 3.95 11.44 1.77
C PRO A 190 2.63 11.78 1.11
N LYS A 191 1.71 10.81 1.08
CA LYS A 191 0.34 10.96 0.61
C LYS A 191 -0.52 11.38 1.79
N GLU A 192 -1.31 12.45 1.63
CA GLU A 192 -2.23 12.89 2.67
C GLU A 192 -3.34 11.87 2.92
N LYS A 193 -3.73 11.72 4.18
CA LYS A 193 -4.87 10.87 4.55
C LYS A 193 -6.15 11.44 3.92
N PRO A 194 -7.00 10.60 3.30
CA PRO A 194 -8.32 11.04 2.87
C PRO A 194 -9.10 11.64 4.03
N LYS A 195 -9.53 12.90 3.89
CA LYS A 195 -10.35 13.59 4.90
C LYS A 195 -11.83 13.28 4.64
N LYS A 196 -12.61 13.12 5.71
CA LYS A 196 -14.07 13.01 5.61
C LYS A 196 -14.65 14.32 5.08
N LYS A 197 -15.79 14.24 4.38
CA LYS A 197 -16.54 15.41 3.90
C LYS A 197 -16.78 16.45 5.01
N THR A 198 -17.20 16.00 6.19
CA THR A 198 -17.43 16.88 7.34
C THR A 198 -16.15 17.60 7.82
N GLN A 199 -14.99 16.96 7.71
CA GLN A 199 -13.71 17.58 8.04
C GLN A 199 -13.33 18.62 6.98
N LEU A 200 -13.53 18.30 5.70
CA LEU A 200 -13.29 19.24 4.59
C LEU A 200 -14.22 20.46 4.67
N GLU A 201 -15.48 20.25 5.04
CA GLU A 201 -16.45 21.33 5.22
C GLU A 201 -16.10 22.23 6.40
N ALA A 202 -15.64 21.65 7.52
CA ALA A 202 -15.17 22.41 8.67
C ALA A 202 -13.91 23.23 8.34
N GLU A 203 -12.94 22.63 7.65
CA GLU A 203 -11.72 23.31 7.20
C GLU A 203 -12.03 24.41 6.20
N LYS A 204 -12.95 24.18 5.27
CA LYS A 204 -13.43 25.20 4.34
C LYS A 204 -14.08 26.37 5.07
N ALA A 205 -14.99 26.12 6.01
CA ALA A 205 -15.65 27.17 6.77
C ALA A 205 -14.64 27.99 7.60
N GLN A 206 -13.65 27.32 8.19
CA GLN A 206 -12.56 27.97 8.91
C GLN A 206 -11.74 28.88 7.98
N LEU A 207 -11.33 28.39 6.80
CA LEU A 207 -10.58 29.15 5.81
C LEU A 207 -11.39 30.34 5.25
N GLU A 208 -12.70 30.19 5.10
CA GLU A 208 -13.58 31.29 4.67
C GLU A 208 -13.66 32.41 5.73
N ALA A 209 -13.73 32.05 7.02
CA ALA A 209 -13.72 33.00 8.12
C ALA A 209 -12.37 33.74 8.23
N GLU A 210 -11.26 33.02 8.12
CA GLU A 210 -9.91 33.61 8.14
C GLU A 210 -9.70 34.56 6.94
N ASN A 211 -10.14 34.16 5.74
CA ASN A 211 -10.09 35.04 4.57
C ASN A 211 -10.96 36.29 4.71
N ALA A 212 -12.13 36.18 5.35
CA ALA A 212 -12.98 37.34 5.61
C ALA A 212 -12.31 38.32 6.57
N GLN A 213 -11.68 37.81 7.63
CA GLN A 213 -10.92 38.61 8.59
C GLN A 213 -9.73 39.31 7.90
N LEU A 214 -8.91 38.58 7.16
CA LEU A 214 -7.76 39.15 6.43
C LEU A 214 -8.19 40.22 5.42
N LYS A 215 -9.36 40.07 4.79
CA LYS A 215 -9.90 41.10 3.89
C LYS A 215 -10.30 42.38 4.64
N ALA A 216 -10.88 42.25 5.84
CA ALA A 216 -11.21 43.41 6.67
C ALA A 216 -9.94 44.14 7.13
N GLU A 217 -8.96 43.41 7.68
CA GLU A 217 -7.68 43.98 8.10
C GLU A 217 -6.93 44.67 6.95
N ASN A 218 -6.95 44.08 5.75
CA ASN A 218 -6.36 44.71 4.57
C ASN A 218 -7.09 45.99 4.14
N ALA A 219 -8.42 46.04 4.29
CA ALA A 219 -9.19 47.25 3.98
C ALA A 219 -8.85 48.38 4.96
N ASP A 220 -8.77 48.06 6.26
CA ASP A 220 -8.39 49.02 7.30
C ASP A 220 -6.97 49.58 7.06
N LEU A 221 -6.01 48.71 6.73
CA LEU A 221 -4.64 49.13 6.39
C LEU A 221 -4.59 50.00 5.12
N GLN A 222 -5.41 49.69 4.11
CA GLN A 222 -5.49 50.52 2.90
C GLN A 222 -6.03 51.92 3.19
N GLU A 223 -7.00 52.03 4.09
CA GLU A 223 -7.53 53.32 4.53
C GLU A 223 -6.48 54.12 5.30
N GLU A 224 -5.74 53.47 6.22
CA GLU A 224 -4.66 54.11 6.96
C GLU A 224 -3.54 54.62 6.04
N VAL A 225 -3.11 53.81 5.06
CA VAL A 225 -2.10 54.20 4.07
C VAL A 225 -2.59 55.37 3.22
N CYS A 226 -3.83 55.34 2.73
CA CYS A 226 -4.41 56.47 2.00
C CYS A 226 -4.41 57.75 2.84
N GLY A 227 -4.77 57.64 4.13
CA GLY A 227 -4.75 58.76 5.07
C GLY A 227 -3.35 59.34 5.30
N LEU A 228 -2.32 58.50 5.40
CA LEU A 228 -0.93 58.93 5.54
C LEU A 228 -0.40 59.61 4.27
N LEU A 229 -0.69 59.05 3.09
CA LEU A 229 -0.30 59.64 1.80
C LEU A 229 -0.93 61.02 1.61
N ALA A 230 -2.21 61.17 1.95
CA ALA A 230 -2.90 62.47 1.85
C ALA A 230 -2.30 63.55 2.78
N LYS A 231 -1.78 63.16 3.95
CA LYS A 231 -1.06 64.07 4.86
C LYS A 231 0.30 64.45 4.28
N ALA A 232 1.05 63.48 3.75
CA ALA A 232 2.39 63.72 3.18
C ALA A 232 2.39 64.63 1.93
N THR A 233 1.27 64.72 1.19
CA THR A 233 1.14 65.62 0.03
C THR A 233 0.73 67.06 0.35
N LYS A 234 0.46 67.38 1.63
CA LYS A 234 0.05 68.73 2.06
C LYS A 234 1.17 69.56 2.68
N ASP A 235 2.35 68.97 2.88
CA ASP A 235 3.60 69.63 3.28
C ASP A 235 4.51 69.85 2.06
#